data_AF-A0A9Q0H294-F1
#
_entry.id   AF-A0A9Q0H294-F1
#
_cell.length_a   1.000
_cell.length_b   1.000
_cell.length_c   1.000
_cell.angle_alpha   90.00
_cell.angle_beta   90.00
_cell.angle_gamma   90.00
#
_symmetry.space_group_name_H-M   'P 1'
#
loop_
_entity.id
_entity.type
_entity.pdbx_description
1 polymer ?
#
loop_
_entity_poly.entity_id
_entity_poly.type
_entity_poly.pdbx_seq_one_letter_code
_entity_poly.pdbx_strand_id
1 'polypeptide(L)'
;MRILTSTSFLNPISSIFLKQWFSTDPNLITLFNKYVDKTDGSSWNSIIAELARSGDSIEALRAFSSLRKLSLRPDRSTFPCTIKSCSSLFDLTSMLGNARKLFNELPQRNVVSWTSMIIGYIQNGDAHEALSLFKEFLLEESDGGRETEVFIDSIAMVSVLSACSHISENIITKAGDLCVANTLLDAYAKCGDLTIASKIFDERPERDIVSCNSMIAVYAQNGLSTEALNVFYGMLEDGDYNYDAVTLSAILLACAHSGALQLGKCIHDQSWTAMVAGYGMHGRAKESLEVFYEMQKAGVKPNYITFVSVLAACSHAGFVEEGWHWFKTMNQEFNIEPGIEHYGCMVDLLGRAGYLDEAYELIKGMKVKPDCVVWGALLGACRIHKNVKLGEISSRKLFELDPDNCGYYVLLSNLYADAGRWEDVERMRIFMKNHRLIKPPGFSLVEAKSRVHIFLVGDKEHPQYEAIYEYLDRLSVKMKEVGYVPDMTSVLHDVNQEEKETVLRVHSEKLAIAFGIMNTIHGTTIQVIKNLRVCSDCHAAIALISKIVNREIVVRDSYRFHHFKDGLCSCGDYW
;
A
#
# COMPACT_ATOMS: atom_id res chain seq x y z
N MET A 1 -5.43 36.67 -70.95
CA MET A 1 -4.23 36.68 -71.80
C MET A 1 -3.39 35.49 -71.35
N ARG A 2 -3.38 34.35 -72.08
CA ARG A 2 -2.24 33.88 -72.91
C ARG A 2 -0.89 34.07 -72.15
N ILE A 3 0.02 33.11 -71.94
CA ILE A 3 0.41 31.90 -72.68
C ILE A 3 1.68 31.35 -71.98
N LEU A 4 1.89 30.02 -71.95
CA LEU A 4 3.15 29.24 -72.08
C LEU A 4 4.35 29.53 -71.12
N THR A 5 5.34 28.68 -70.81
CA THR A 5 5.79 27.29 -71.04
C THR A 5 7.05 27.15 -70.18
N SER A 6 7.17 26.11 -69.35
CA SER A 6 8.08 24.95 -69.50
C SER A 6 9.58 25.21 -69.74
N THR A 7 10.39 24.47 -68.95
CA THR A 7 11.74 23.91 -69.25
C THR A 7 12.91 24.91 -69.36
N SER A 8 14.13 24.68 -68.87
CA SER A 8 14.91 23.46 -68.67
C SER A 8 16.27 23.75 -67.96
N PHE A 9 16.69 22.81 -67.12
CA PHE A 9 18.05 22.22 -66.98
C PHE A 9 19.31 23.04 -66.57
N LEU A 10 19.95 22.49 -65.51
CA LEU A 10 21.40 22.27 -65.27
C LEU A 10 22.32 23.43 -64.83
N ASN A 11 22.72 23.36 -63.55
CA ASN A 11 24.09 23.20 -62.97
C ASN A 11 25.32 23.82 -63.68
N PRO A 12 26.44 24.20 -62.99
CA PRO A 12 26.94 23.58 -61.74
C PRO A 12 27.65 24.50 -60.69
N ILE A 13 27.59 24.02 -59.44
CA ILE A 13 28.71 23.79 -58.47
C ILE A 13 30.10 24.07 -59.08
N SER A 14 31.06 24.83 -58.53
CA SER A 14 31.46 25.12 -57.15
C SER A 14 32.40 26.33 -57.17
N SER A 15 32.39 27.14 -56.11
CA SER A 15 33.51 27.24 -55.16
C SER A 15 33.35 28.49 -54.30
N ILE A 16 33.61 28.29 -53.00
CA ILE A 16 33.77 29.34 -52.00
C ILE A 16 32.44 29.99 -51.58
N PHE A 17 31.56 29.11 -51.09
CA PHE A 17 30.56 29.39 -50.07
C PHE A 17 31.25 29.84 -48.77
N LEU A 18 31.69 31.10 -48.75
CA LEU A 18 32.05 31.83 -47.54
C LEU A 18 31.32 33.17 -47.59
N LYS A 19 30.07 33.15 -47.10
CA LYS A 19 29.29 34.23 -46.49
C LYS A 19 27.83 34.23 -47.00
N GLN A 20 26.95 33.65 -46.20
CA GLN A 20 25.74 34.29 -45.64
C GLN A 20 24.79 33.18 -45.15
N TRP A 21 24.85 32.95 -43.84
CA TRP A 21 23.83 32.23 -43.10
C TRP A 21 22.84 33.27 -42.55
N PHE A 22 21.69 33.48 -43.20
CA PHE A 22 20.49 34.08 -42.58
C PHE A 22 19.23 33.65 -43.34
N SER A 23 18.13 33.52 -42.60
CA SER A 23 16.77 33.17 -43.05
C SER A 23 16.29 34.02 -44.25
N THR A 24 15.40 33.47 -45.07
CA THR A 24 14.85 34.16 -46.26
C THR A 24 13.61 35.01 -45.99
N ASP A 25 13.11 35.10 -44.74
CA ASP A 25 11.98 35.97 -44.40
C ASP A 25 12.45 37.29 -43.72
N PRO A 26 12.36 38.44 -44.40
CA PRO A 26 12.89 39.72 -43.90
C PRO A 26 12.21 40.22 -42.62
N ASN A 27 10.94 39.86 -42.36
CA ASN A 27 10.20 40.35 -41.19
C ASN A 27 10.65 39.66 -39.89
N LEU A 28 10.93 38.36 -39.95
CA LEU A 28 11.35 37.56 -38.80
C LEU A 28 12.74 37.93 -38.31
N ILE A 29 13.71 38.17 -39.22
CA ILE A 29 15.07 38.63 -38.86
C ILE A 29 15.04 40.00 -38.17
N THR A 30 14.14 40.88 -38.60
CA THR A 30 14.03 42.24 -38.07
C THR A 30 13.39 42.24 -36.67
N LEU A 31 12.37 41.40 -36.44
CA LEU A 31 11.83 41.15 -35.10
C LEU A 31 12.85 40.47 -34.19
N PHE A 32 13.56 39.46 -34.68
CA PHE A 32 14.53 38.69 -33.91
C PHE A 32 15.71 39.56 -33.43
N ASN A 33 16.25 40.43 -34.29
CA ASN A 33 17.32 41.33 -33.87
C ASN A 33 16.86 42.47 -32.95
N LYS A 34 15.56 42.77 -32.92
CA LYS A 34 15.00 43.89 -32.14
C LYS A 34 14.52 43.48 -30.76
N TYR A 35 14.02 42.25 -30.59
CA TYR A 35 13.34 41.82 -29.36
C TYR A 35 14.02 40.63 -28.65
N VAL A 36 15.11 40.08 -29.19
CA VAL A 36 15.84 38.96 -28.57
C VAL A 36 17.11 39.44 -27.92
N ASP A 37 17.18 39.29 -26.61
CA ASP A 37 18.43 39.46 -25.89
C ASP A 37 19.35 38.26 -26.17
N LYS A 38 20.42 38.51 -26.93
CA LYS A 38 21.37 37.48 -27.36
C LYS A 38 22.19 36.88 -26.20
N THR A 39 22.06 37.42 -24.99
CA THR A 39 22.75 36.93 -23.78
C THR A 39 21.83 36.19 -22.81
N ASP A 40 20.51 36.29 -22.98
CA ASP A 40 19.52 35.67 -22.09
C ASP A 40 18.82 34.48 -22.74
N GLY A 41 19.03 33.28 -22.20
CA GLY A 41 18.42 32.05 -22.68
C GLY A 41 16.89 32.07 -22.68
N SER A 42 16.25 32.82 -21.77
CA SER A 42 14.78 32.85 -21.66
C SER A 42 14.10 33.54 -22.85
N SER A 43 14.75 34.59 -23.38
CA SER A 43 14.30 35.29 -24.59
C SER A 43 14.37 34.40 -25.83
N TRP A 44 15.42 33.57 -25.94
CA TRP A 44 15.55 32.60 -27.02
C TRP A 44 14.50 31.49 -26.93
N ASN A 45 14.22 30.98 -25.73
CA ASN A 45 13.21 29.94 -25.52
C ASN A 45 11.83 30.40 -25.97
N SER A 46 11.47 31.63 -25.62
CA SER A 46 10.17 32.22 -25.96
C SER A 46 9.95 32.26 -27.47
N ILE A 47 11.00 32.52 -28.25
CA ILE A 47 10.89 32.57 -29.71
C ILE A 47 11.02 31.20 -30.36
N ILE A 48 11.85 30.32 -29.84
CA ILE A 48 11.88 28.93 -30.30
C ILE A 48 10.50 28.30 -30.09
N ALA A 49 9.83 28.58 -28.96
CA ALA A 49 8.47 28.15 -28.69
C ALA A 49 7.45 28.77 -29.65
N GLU A 50 7.54 30.07 -29.92
CA GLU A 50 6.61 30.76 -30.80
C GLU A 50 6.75 30.30 -32.27
N LEU A 51 7.98 30.13 -32.76
CA LEU A 51 8.27 29.59 -34.10
C LEU A 51 7.81 28.14 -34.23
N ALA A 52 8.00 27.32 -33.19
CA ALA A 52 7.49 25.96 -33.17
C ALA A 52 5.95 25.93 -33.15
N ARG A 53 5.30 26.92 -32.52
CA ARG A 53 3.84 27.05 -32.44
C ARG A 53 3.22 27.58 -33.74
N SER A 54 3.93 28.44 -34.48
CA SER A 54 3.49 28.95 -35.80
C SER A 54 3.63 27.91 -36.92
N GLY A 55 4.38 26.83 -36.69
CA GLY A 55 4.64 25.77 -37.67
C GLY A 55 5.93 25.96 -38.46
N ASP A 56 6.67 27.06 -38.23
CA ASP A 56 7.93 27.41 -38.89
C ASP A 56 9.12 26.61 -38.33
N SER A 57 9.02 25.31 -38.50
CA SER A 57 9.83 24.30 -37.82
C SER A 57 11.31 24.39 -38.20
N ILE A 58 11.61 24.79 -39.44
CA ILE A 58 12.97 25.02 -39.91
C ILE A 58 13.62 26.21 -39.19
N GLU A 59 12.87 27.29 -38.97
CA GLU A 59 13.39 28.50 -38.32
C GLU A 59 13.54 28.31 -36.81
N ALA A 60 12.63 27.56 -36.17
CA ALA A 60 12.78 27.16 -34.77
C ALA A 60 14.10 26.38 -34.54
N LEU A 61 14.43 25.43 -35.44
CA LEU A 61 15.66 24.65 -35.36
C LEU A 61 16.93 25.48 -35.67
N ARG A 62 16.84 26.45 -36.59
CA ARG A 62 17.91 27.42 -36.86
C ARG A 62 18.18 28.34 -35.67
N ALA A 63 17.13 28.81 -35.02
CA ALA A 63 17.23 29.61 -33.79
C ALA A 63 17.88 28.80 -32.66
N PHE A 64 17.48 27.53 -32.47
CA PHE A 64 18.10 26.62 -31.51
C PHE A 64 19.58 26.34 -31.79
N SER A 65 19.95 26.10 -33.06
CA SER A 65 21.36 25.92 -33.47
C SER A 65 22.20 27.16 -33.15
N SER A 66 21.63 28.35 -33.35
CA SER A 66 22.28 29.63 -33.07
C SER A 66 22.46 29.86 -31.56
N LEU A 67 21.47 29.50 -30.74
CA LEU A 67 21.57 29.50 -29.27
C LEU A 67 22.77 28.67 -28.80
N ARG A 68 22.92 27.44 -29.32
CA ARG A 68 24.05 26.55 -28.95
C ARG A 68 25.41 27.10 -29.37
N LYS A 69 25.50 27.73 -30.55
CA LYS A 69 26.74 28.34 -31.04
C LYS A 69 27.20 29.52 -30.18
N LEU A 70 26.29 30.14 -29.45
CA LEU A 70 26.58 31.20 -28.47
C LEU A 70 26.93 30.65 -27.07
N SER A 71 27.10 29.34 -26.93
CA SER A 71 27.41 28.65 -25.67
C SER A 71 26.38 28.83 -24.55
N LEU A 72 25.19 29.33 -24.88
CA LEU A 72 24.05 29.35 -23.97
C LEU A 72 23.51 27.91 -23.81
N ARG A 73 23.21 27.52 -22.58
CA ARG A 73 22.67 26.17 -22.30
C ARG A 73 21.16 26.19 -22.53
N PRO A 74 20.62 25.34 -23.42
CA PRO A 74 19.19 25.14 -23.50
C PRO A 74 18.64 24.64 -22.16
N ASP A 75 17.43 25.05 -21.80
CA ASP A 75 16.77 24.64 -20.58
C ASP A 75 15.50 23.83 -20.87
N ARG A 76 14.80 23.43 -19.80
CA ARG A 76 13.63 22.53 -19.88
C ARG A 76 12.49 23.04 -20.78
N SER A 77 12.43 24.34 -21.07
CA SER A 77 11.40 24.95 -21.93
C SER A 77 11.77 24.94 -23.41
N THR A 78 13.07 24.86 -23.74
CA THR A 78 13.58 24.88 -25.12
C THR A 78 13.36 23.55 -25.85
N PHE A 79 13.52 22.44 -25.13
CA PHE A 79 13.58 21.10 -25.73
C PHE A 79 12.24 20.60 -26.29
N PRO A 80 11.08 20.73 -25.62
CA PRO A 80 9.80 20.29 -26.18
C PRO A 80 9.47 20.98 -27.52
N CYS A 81 9.76 22.28 -27.62
CA CYS A 81 9.52 23.07 -28.83
C CYS A 81 10.44 22.62 -29.98
N THR A 82 11.70 22.35 -29.66
CA THR A 82 12.71 21.87 -30.63
C THR A 82 12.36 20.47 -31.14
N ILE A 83 11.93 19.56 -30.25
CA ILE A 83 11.51 18.19 -30.60
C ILE A 83 10.27 18.22 -31.51
N LYS A 84 9.28 19.06 -31.18
CA LYS A 84 8.08 19.26 -32.02
C LYS A 84 8.41 19.80 -33.40
N SER A 85 9.39 20.70 -33.52
CA SER A 85 9.87 21.18 -34.81
C SER A 85 10.69 20.14 -35.58
N CYS A 86 11.34 19.19 -34.91
CA CYS A 86 11.96 18.05 -35.57
C CYS A 86 10.93 17.06 -36.15
N SER A 87 9.78 16.89 -35.50
CA SER A 87 8.77 15.89 -35.92
C SER A 87 7.90 16.34 -37.10
N SER A 88 7.73 17.64 -37.30
CA SER A 88 6.93 18.24 -38.38
C SER A 88 7.61 18.29 -39.75
N LEU A 89 8.90 17.95 -39.83
CA LEU A 89 9.69 17.97 -41.07
C LEU A 89 9.87 16.53 -41.59
N PHE A 90 9.28 16.25 -42.76
CA PHE A 90 9.17 14.93 -43.40
C PHE A 90 10.50 14.25 -43.82
N ASP A 91 11.68 14.79 -43.48
CA ASP A 91 12.97 14.18 -43.83
C ASP A 91 13.41 13.16 -42.76
N LEU A 92 13.12 11.90 -43.10
CA LEU A 92 13.12 10.70 -42.27
C LEU A 92 14.50 10.38 -41.61
N THR A 93 14.44 9.83 -40.40
CA THR A 93 15.52 9.16 -39.61
C THR A 93 16.67 9.98 -39.03
N SER A 94 17.30 10.91 -39.76
CA SER A 94 18.49 11.62 -39.22
C SER A 94 18.14 12.65 -38.14
N MET A 95 16.99 13.33 -38.29
CA MET A 95 16.53 14.38 -37.39
C MET A 95 15.93 13.81 -36.09
N LEU A 96 15.18 12.71 -36.16
CA LEU A 96 14.73 11.95 -34.99
C LEU A 96 15.90 11.40 -34.16
N GLY A 97 16.95 10.89 -34.83
CA GLY A 97 18.17 10.46 -34.15
C GLY A 97 18.87 11.59 -33.39
N ASN A 98 18.84 12.81 -33.91
CA ASN A 98 19.35 13.99 -33.21
C ASN A 98 18.43 14.42 -32.05
N ALA A 99 17.11 14.37 -32.23
CA ALA A 99 16.14 14.63 -31.17
C ALA A 99 16.29 13.62 -30.01
N ARG A 100 16.51 12.34 -30.30
CA ARG A 100 16.76 11.30 -29.28
C ARG A 100 18.06 11.52 -28.52
N LYS A 101 19.15 11.92 -29.20
CA LYS A 101 20.40 12.31 -28.53
C LYS A 101 20.18 13.47 -27.57
N LEU A 102 19.48 14.51 -28.02
CA LEU A 102 19.15 15.68 -27.19
C LEU A 102 18.28 15.30 -25.99
N PHE A 103 17.29 14.44 -26.20
CA PHE A 103 16.44 13.91 -25.15
C PHE A 103 17.24 13.12 -24.10
N ASN A 104 18.24 12.35 -24.54
CA ASN A 104 19.09 11.59 -23.64
C ASN A 104 20.03 12.50 -22.81
N GLU A 105 20.45 13.63 -23.35
CA GLU A 105 21.29 14.65 -22.69
C GLU A 105 20.53 15.52 -21.66
N LEU A 106 19.20 15.36 -21.52
CA LEU A 106 18.39 16.13 -20.58
C LEU A 106 18.75 15.79 -19.12
N PRO A 107 19.07 16.79 -18.27
CA PRO A 107 19.40 16.56 -16.86
C PRO A 107 18.19 16.14 -16.00
N GLN A 108 16.98 16.47 -16.44
CA GLN A 108 15.72 15.91 -15.93
C GLN A 108 14.70 15.88 -17.08
N ARG A 109 14.16 14.70 -17.35
CA ARG A 109 13.06 14.50 -18.31
C ARG A 109 11.73 14.63 -17.54
N ASN A 110 10.75 15.27 -18.15
CA ASN A 110 9.39 15.41 -17.61
C ASN A 110 8.37 14.83 -18.59
N VAL A 111 7.13 14.64 -18.13
CA VAL A 111 6.03 14.07 -18.93
C VAL A 111 5.93 14.74 -20.31
N VAL A 112 6.03 16.07 -20.39
CA VAL A 112 5.95 16.80 -21.67
C VAL A 112 7.08 16.43 -22.63
N SER A 113 8.32 16.27 -22.14
CA SER A 113 9.45 15.84 -22.98
C SER A 113 9.32 14.39 -23.46
N TRP A 114 8.80 13.49 -22.62
CA TRP A 114 8.49 12.10 -22.97
C TRP A 114 7.40 12.03 -24.04
N THR A 115 6.27 12.70 -23.78
CA THR A 115 5.12 12.78 -24.70
C THR A 115 5.52 13.35 -26.06
N SER A 116 6.36 14.38 -26.10
CA SER A 116 6.84 14.99 -27.35
C SER A 116 7.70 14.02 -28.18
N MET A 117 8.58 13.24 -27.54
CA MET A 117 9.38 12.24 -28.23
C MET A 117 8.53 11.09 -28.76
N ILE A 118 7.60 10.59 -27.95
CA ILE A 118 6.67 9.51 -28.32
C ILE A 118 5.84 9.93 -29.54
N ILE A 119 5.23 11.12 -29.53
CA ILE A 119 4.50 11.69 -30.68
C ILE A 119 5.40 11.79 -31.91
N GLY A 120 6.65 12.24 -31.73
CA GLY A 120 7.59 12.39 -32.84
C GLY A 120 7.91 11.08 -33.56
N TYR A 121 8.07 9.99 -32.83
CA TYR A 121 8.27 8.66 -33.43
C TYR A 121 7.00 8.13 -34.10
N ILE A 122 5.82 8.38 -33.53
CA ILE A 122 4.54 7.96 -34.11
C ILE A 122 4.26 8.66 -35.44
N GLN A 123 4.45 9.98 -35.49
CA GLN A 123 4.22 10.79 -36.70
C GLN A 123 5.11 10.35 -37.87
N ASN A 124 6.25 9.73 -37.57
CA ASN A 124 7.19 9.20 -38.56
C ASN A 124 6.99 7.70 -38.86
N GLY A 125 5.99 7.05 -38.28
CA GLY A 125 5.69 5.63 -38.50
C GLY A 125 6.59 4.65 -37.71
N ASP A 126 7.47 5.16 -36.84
CA ASP A 126 8.42 4.39 -36.05
C ASP A 126 7.82 3.95 -34.70
N ALA A 127 6.71 3.20 -34.77
CA ALA A 127 5.91 2.84 -33.60
C ALA A 127 6.69 1.99 -32.56
N HIS A 128 7.71 1.24 -32.98
CA HIS A 128 8.58 0.45 -32.09
C HIS A 128 9.40 1.33 -31.14
N GLU A 129 10.00 2.40 -31.66
CA GLU A 129 10.80 3.32 -30.85
C GLU A 129 9.92 4.16 -29.92
N ALA A 130 8.70 4.49 -30.35
CA ALA A 130 7.70 5.14 -29.51
C ALA A 130 7.34 4.29 -28.28
N LEU A 131 7.15 2.97 -28.46
CA LEU A 131 6.89 2.03 -27.37
C LEU A 131 8.12 1.83 -26.46
N SER A 132 9.31 1.76 -27.04
CA SER A 132 10.56 1.66 -26.28
C SER A 132 10.76 2.87 -25.36
N LEU A 133 10.51 4.08 -25.86
CA LEU A 133 10.53 5.32 -25.08
C LEU A 133 9.45 5.36 -23.99
N PHE A 134 8.26 4.85 -24.29
CA PHE A 134 7.22 4.75 -23.29
C PHE A 134 7.59 3.78 -22.17
N LYS A 135 8.25 2.67 -22.49
CA LYS A 135 8.81 1.75 -21.48
C LYS A 135 9.88 2.43 -20.62
N GLU A 136 10.81 3.17 -21.22
CA GLU A 136 11.82 3.95 -20.48
C GLU A 136 11.16 5.00 -19.57
N PHE A 137 10.11 5.66 -20.03
CA PHE A 137 9.30 6.59 -19.20
C PHE A 137 8.71 5.89 -17.97
N LEU A 138 8.06 4.73 -18.17
CA LEU A 138 7.47 3.97 -17.07
C LEU A 138 8.51 3.44 -16.08
N LEU A 139 9.68 3.03 -16.56
CA LEU A 139 10.79 2.56 -15.71
C LEU A 139 11.43 3.70 -14.91
N GLU A 140 11.64 4.88 -15.51
CA GLU A 140 12.18 6.04 -14.78
C GLU A 140 11.19 6.61 -13.76
N GLU A 141 9.88 6.58 -14.05
CA GLU A 141 8.84 6.99 -13.09
C GLU A 141 8.63 5.94 -11.98
N SER A 142 8.85 4.65 -12.25
CA SER A 142 8.72 3.57 -11.25
C SER A 142 9.95 3.41 -10.34
N ASP A 143 11.16 3.62 -10.84
CA ASP A 143 12.41 3.62 -10.05
C ASP A 143 12.49 4.81 -9.07
N GLY A 144 11.54 5.76 -9.18
CA GLY A 144 11.26 6.78 -8.17
C GLY A 144 10.68 6.25 -6.84
N GLY A 145 10.46 4.93 -6.72
CA GLY A 145 10.15 4.25 -5.46
C GLY A 145 8.77 4.56 -4.88
N ARG A 146 7.81 4.99 -5.71
CA ARG A 146 6.43 5.25 -5.29
C ARG A 146 5.48 4.35 -6.07
N GLU A 147 4.69 3.55 -5.35
CA GLU A 147 3.41 3.01 -5.83
C GLU A 147 2.36 4.15 -5.94
N THR A 148 2.71 5.24 -6.61
CA THR A 148 1.73 6.25 -7.03
C THR A 148 1.41 6.03 -8.48
N GLU A 149 0.11 5.96 -8.79
CA GLU A 149 -0.48 5.99 -10.12
C GLU A 149 0.36 6.87 -11.07
N VAL A 150 0.92 6.26 -12.12
CA VAL A 150 1.71 6.98 -13.12
C VAL A 150 0.77 7.99 -13.80
N PHE A 151 0.99 9.28 -13.58
CA PHE A 151 0.18 10.32 -14.20
C PHE A 151 0.60 10.49 -15.66
N ILE A 152 -0.03 9.72 -16.54
CA ILE A 152 0.13 9.83 -17.98
C ILE A 152 -0.89 10.84 -18.49
N ASP A 153 -0.43 11.90 -19.18
CA ASP A 153 -1.35 12.86 -19.75
C ASP A 153 -2.21 12.22 -20.87
N SER A 154 -3.41 12.76 -21.09
CA SER A 154 -4.36 12.24 -22.09
C SER A 154 -3.80 12.23 -23.52
N ILE A 155 -2.83 13.10 -23.81
CA ILE A 155 -2.21 13.23 -25.12
C ILE A 155 -1.19 12.11 -25.33
N ALA A 156 -0.39 11.78 -24.31
CA ALA A 156 0.57 10.68 -24.32
C ALA A 156 -0.17 9.35 -24.41
N MET A 157 -1.27 9.18 -23.67
CA MET A 157 -2.13 7.99 -23.77
C MET A 157 -2.68 7.80 -25.18
N VAL A 158 -3.27 8.85 -25.78
CA VAL A 158 -3.79 8.79 -27.16
C VAL A 158 -2.68 8.50 -28.17
N SER A 159 -1.48 9.04 -27.95
CA SER A 159 -0.33 8.81 -28.81
C SER A 159 0.14 7.36 -28.71
N VAL A 160 0.28 6.80 -27.51
CA VAL A 160 0.65 5.40 -27.29
C VAL A 160 -0.41 4.45 -27.89
N LEU A 161 -1.70 4.74 -27.72
CA LEU A 161 -2.78 3.97 -28.34
C LEU A 161 -2.73 4.02 -29.88
N SER A 162 -2.40 5.18 -30.45
CA SER A 162 -2.18 5.34 -31.89
C SER A 162 -0.97 4.53 -32.36
N ALA A 163 0.16 4.57 -31.64
CA ALA A 163 1.34 3.76 -31.94
C ALA A 163 1.02 2.26 -31.95
N CYS A 164 0.26 1.81 -30.95
CA CYS A 164 -0.14 0.42 -30.78
C CYS A 164 -1.11 -0.06 -31.87
N SER A 165 -2.03 0.81 -32.34
CA SER A 165 -2.93 0.50 -33.46
C SER A 165 -2.17 0.21 -34.77
N HIS A 166 -1.00 0.82 -34.98
CA HIS A 166 -0.15 0.57 -36.15
C HIS A 166 0.65 -0.75 -36.07
N ILE A 167 0.75 -1.38 -34.90
CA ILE A 167 1.51 -2.62 -34.65
C ILE A 167 0.56 -3.85 -34.54
N SER A 168 -0.66 -3.75 -35.11
CA SER A 168 -1.83 -4.63 -34.81
C SER A 168 -1.65 -6.16 -34.87
N GLU A 169 -0.54 -6.70 -35.37
CA GLU A 169 -0.32 -8.14 -35.46
C GLU A 169 0.53 -8.76 -34.33
N ASN A 170 1.23 -8.02 -33.47
CA ASN A 170 2.13 -8.64 -32.47
C ASN A 170 2.45 -7.73 -31.27
N ILE A 171 1.42 -7.40 -30.47
CA ILE A 171 1.55 -6.47 -29.32
C ILE A 171 2.35 -7.10 -28.16
N ILE A 172 2.17 -8.41 -27.88
CA ILE A 172 2.82 -9.06 -26.72
C ILE A 172 4.25 -9.53 -27.01
N THR A 173 4.50 -10.08 -28.21
CA THR A 173 5.82 -10.64 -28.56
C THR A 173 6.94 -9.60 -28.58
N LYS A 174 6.60 -8.30 -28.63
CA LYS A 174 7.58 -7.20 -28.55
C LYS A 174 7.53 -6.37 -27.26
N ALA A 175 6.41 -6.34 -26.54
CA ALA A 175 6.30 -5.53 -25.32
C ALA A 175 7.06 -6.13 -24.13
N GLY A 176 7.13 -7.47 -24.04
CA GLY A 176 8.01 -8.23 -23.12
C GLY A 176 7.90 -7.93 -21.62
N ASP A 177 7.07 -6.98 -21.20
CA ASP A 177 7.03 -6.42 -19.86
C ASP A 177 5.59 -6.38 -19.33
N LEU A 178 5.39 -7.03 -18.18
CA LEU A 178 4.14 -7.15 -17.44
C LEU A 178 3.50 -5.77 -17.19
N CYS A 179 4.30 -4.76 -16.86
CA CYS A 179 3.82 -3.41 -16.53
C CYS A 179 3.26 -2.67 -17.76
N VAL A 180 3.96 -2.77 -18.89
CA VAL A 180 3.55 -2.15 -20.16
C VAL A 180 2.25 -2.79 -20.66
N ALA A 181 2.15 -4.12 -20.58
CA ALA A 181 0.95 -4.84 -20.99
C ALA A 181 -0.26 -4.50 -20.11
N ASN A 182 -0.11 -4.38 -18.79
CA ASN A 182 -1.20 -4.01 -17.88
C ASN A 182 -1.66 -2.56 -18.13
N THR A 183 -0.73 -1.64 -18.40
CA THR A 183 -1.04 -0.25 -18.74
C THR A 183 -1.77 -0.14 -20.07
N LEU A 184 -1.34 -0.89 -21.09
CA LEU A 184 -2.01 -0.94 -22.39
C LEU A 184 -3.41 -1.56 -22.29
N LEU A 185 -3.54 -2.64 -21.53
CA LEU A 185 -4.81 -3.30 -21.26
C LEU A 185 -5.78 -2.30 -20.60
N ASP A 186 -5.38 -1.62 -19.52
CA ASP A 186 -6.19 -0.61 -18.85
C ASP A 186 -6.56 0.57 -19.77
N ALA A 187 -5.62 1.02 -20.60
CA ALA A 187 -5.84 2.11 -21.55
C ALA A 187 -6.87 1.75 -22.63
N TYR A 188 -6.71 0.60 -23.30
CA TYR A 188 -7.64 0.12 -24.32
C TYR A 188 -9.01 -0.18 -23.73
N ALA A 189 -9.02 -0.77 -22.54
CA ALA A 189 -10.23 -1.09 -21.80
C ALA A 189 -11.04 0.17 -21.41
N LYS A 190 -10.38 1.22 -20.89
CA LYS A 190 -11.00 2.53 -20.59
C LYS A 190 -11.46 3.28 -21.83
N CYS A 191 -10.81 3.07 -22.98
CA CYS A 191 -11.22 3.66 -24.26
C CYS A 191 -12.35 2.90 -24.97
N GLY A 192 -12.81 1.77 -24.41
CA GLY A 192 -13.91 0.97 -24.95
C GLY A 192 -13.52 0.04 -26.11
N ASP A 193 -12.23 -0.07 -26.45
CA ASP A 193 -11.74 -1.03 -27.46
C ASP A 193 -11.45 -2.38 -26.80
N LEU A 194 -12.54 -3.08 -26.50
CA LEU A 194 -12.53 -4.36 -25.82
C LEU A 194 -11.83 -5.45 -26.63
N THR A 195 -11.85 -5.36 -27.97
CA THR A 195 -11.25 -6.38 -28.84
C THR A 195 -9.73 -6.44 -28.66
N ILE A 196 -9.08 -5.29 -28.58
CA ILE A 196 -7.63 -5.22 -28.36
C ILE A 196 -7.30 -5.57 -26.91
N ALA A 197 -8.08 -5.10 -25.93
CA ALA A 197 -7.88 -5.42 -24.52
C ALA A 197 -7.96 -6.93 -24.24
N SER A 198 -8.98 -7.62 -24.78
CA SER A 198 -9.13 -9.08 -24.66
C SER A 198 -7.98 -9.83 -25.32
N LYS A 199 -7.55 -9.39 -26.52
CA LYS A 199 -6.39 -9.99 -27.21
C LYS A 199 -5.11 -9.88 -26.39
N ILE A 200 -4.86 -8.71 -25.77
CA ILE A 200 -3.72 -8.50 -24.87
C ILE A 200 -3.82 -9.39 -23.62
N PHE A 201 -5.02 -9.67 -23.13
CA PHE A 201 -5.21 -10.54 -21.96
C PHE A 201 -5.05 -12.04 -22.28
N ASP A 202 -5.54 -12.47 -23.45
CA ASP A 202 -5.57 -13.89 -23.86
C ASP A 202 -4.20 -14.39 -24.35
N GLU A 203 -3.41 -13.54 -25.00
CA GLU A 203 -2.09 -13.89 -25.49
C GLU A 203 -1.01 -13.97 -24.37
N ARG A 204 -1.38 -13.69 -23.10
CA ARG A 204 -0.45 -13.75 -21.96
C ARG A 204 -0.37 -15.13 -21.30
N PRO A 205 0.84 -15.69 -21.11
CA PRO A 205 1.04 -16.95 -20.39
C PRO A 205 0.96 -16.83 -18.86
N GLU A 206 1.25 -15.65 -18.30
CA GLU A 206 1.10 -15.35 -16.85
C GLU A 206 0.21 -14.11 -16.67
N ARG A 207 -0.92 -14.32 -15.99
CA ARG A 207 -1.88 -13.29 -15.60
C ARG A 207 -1.75 -13.04 -14.11
N ASP A 208 -1.65 -11.76 -13.74
CA ASP A 208 -1.65 -11.33 -12.34
C ASP A 208 -3.01 -10.78 -11.92
N ILE A 209 -3.21 -10.61 -10.61
CA ILE A 209 -4.47 -10.07 -10.06
C ILE A 209 -4.84 -8.73 -10.70
N VAL A 210 -3.85 -7.88 -11.00
CA VAL A 210 -4.07 -6.56 -11.60
C VAL A 210 -4.66 -6.68 -13.00
N SER A 211 -4.08 -7.50 -13.88
CA SER A 211 -4.63 -7.72 -15.23
C SER A 211 -6.03 -8.35 -15.20
N CYS A 212 -6.26 -9.32 -14.30
CA CYS A 212 -7.58 -9.91 -14.11
C CYS A 212 -8.61 -8.90 -13.60
N ASN A 213 -8.26 -8.10 -12.59
CA ASN A 213 -9.14 -7.06 -12.03
C ASN A 213 -9.55 -6.04 -13.10
N SER A 214 -8.61 -5.59 -13.92
CA SER A 214 -8.88 -4.67 -15.02
C SER A 214 -9.85 -5.25 -16.03
N MET A 215 -9.66 -6.51 -16.46
CA MET A 215 -10.57 -7.16 -17.41
C MET A 215 -11.96 -7.43 -16.82
N ILE A 216 -12.04 -7.94 -15.59
CA ILE A 216 -13.31 -8.18 -14.91
C ILE A 216 -14.09 -6.87 -14.76
N ALA A 217 -13.44 -5.80 -14.30
CA ALA A 217 -14.09 -4.51 -14.09
C ALA A 217 -14.64 -3.95 -15.40
N VAL A 218 -13.86 -4.03 -16.48
CA VAL A 218 -14.26 -3.48 -17.78
C VAL A 218 -15.37 -4.31 -18.43
N TYR A 219 -15.29 -5.63 -18.39
CA TYR A 219 -16.36 -6.50 -18.85
C TYR A 219 -17.65 -6.25 -18.05
N ALA A 220 -17.55 -6.15 -16.72
CA ALA A 220 -18.68 -5.84 -15.85
C ALA A 220 -19.32 -4.49 -16.20
N GLN A 221 -18.52 -3.42 -16.34
CA GLN A 221 -18.99 -2.07 -16.66
C GLN A 221 -19.67 -1.96 -18.03
N ASN A 222 -19.22 -2.74 -19.01
CA ASN A 222 -19.80 -2.79 -20.36
C ASN A 222 -20.97 -3.77 -20.48
N GLY A 223 -21.42 -4.37 -19.37
CA GLY A 223 -22.54 -5.33 -19.35
C GLY A 223 -22.19 -6.72 -19.88
N LEU A 224 -20.93 -6.97 -20.25
CA LEU A 224 -20.38 -8.25 -20.69
C LEU A 224 -20.13 -9.18 -19.50
N SER A 225 -21.20 -9.51 -18.82
CA SER A 225 -21.15 -10.14 -17.51
C SER A 225 -20.66 -11.59 -17.59
N THR A 226 -20.96 -12.30 -18.68
CA THR A 226 -20.53 -13.69 -18.88
C THR A 226 -19.01 -13.77 -19.01
N GLU A 227 -18.42 -12.83 -19.75
CA GLU A 227 -16.99 -12.69 -19.97
C GLU A 227 -16.28 -12.33 -18.66
N ALA A 228 -16.84 -11.39 -17.88
CA ALA A 228 -16.34 -11.06 -16.54
C ALA A 228 -16.31 -12.29 -15.62
N LEU A 229 -17.39 -13.08 -15.61
CA LEU A 229 -17.48 -14.30 -14.80
C LEU A 229 -16.52 -15.39 -15.27
N ASN A 230 -16.31 -15.55 -16.58
CA ASN A 230 -15.36 -16.51 -17.12
C ASN A 230 -13.92 -16.19 -16.71
N VAL A 231 -13.53 -14.91 -16.69
CA VAL A 231 -12.21 -14.49 -16.20
C VAL A 231 -12.06 -14.86 -14.72
N PHE A 232 -13.08 -14.61 -13.90
CA PHE A 232 -13.06 -14.97 -12.48
C PHE A 232 -13.03 -16.48 -12.23
N TYR A 233 -13.79 -17.27 -13.00
CA TYR A 233 -13.71 -18.74 -12.90
C TYR A 233 -12.32 -19.25 -13.30
N GLY A 234 -11.69 -18.66 -14.32
CA GLY A 234 -10.29 -18.94 -14.66
C GLY A 234 -9.34 -18.69 -13.49
N MET A 235 -9.49 -17.57 -12.78
CA MET A 235 -8.69 -17.29 -11.57
C MET A 235 -8.88 -18.37 -10.48
N LEU A 236 -10.09 -18.91 -10.33
CA LEU A 236 -10.38 -19.97 -9.35
C LEU A 236 -9.82 -21.33 -9.77
N GLU A 237 -9.80 -21.65 -11.07
CA GLU A 237 -9.31 -22.91 -11.63
C GLU A 237 -7.78 -22.99 -11.67
N ASP A 238 -7.09 -21.86 -11.86
CA ASP A 238 -5.63 -21.77 -11.86
C ASP A 238 -4.99 -22.01 -10.47
N GLY A 239 -5.81 -22.24 -9.43
CA GLY A 239 -5.39 -22.66 -8.10
C GLY A 239 -4.86 -21.53 -7.21
N ASP A 240 -4.85 -20.29 -7.70
CA ASP A 240 -4.46 -19.10 -6.96
C ASP A 240 -5.73 -18.42 -6.41
N TYR A 241 -6.16 -18.79 -5.20
CA TYR A 241 -7.31 -18.18 -4.50
C TYR A 241 -7.06 -16.71 -4.08
N ASN A 242 -6.06 -16.04 -4.66
CA ASN A 242 -5.75 -14.64 -4.44
C ASN A 242 -6.65 -13.76 -5.31
N TYR A 243 -7.88 -13.51 -4.85
CA TYR A 243 -8.68 -12.38 -5.32
C TYR A 243 -8.85 -11.38 -4.17
N ASP A 244 -8.93 -10.09 -4.52
CA ASP A 244 -8.97 -9.00 -3.54
C ASP A 244 -10.32 -8.29 -3.54
N ALA A 245 -10.44 -7.23 -2.72
CA ALA A 245 -11.66 -6.43 -2.64
C ALA A 245 -12.04 -5.79 -3.99
N VAL A 246 -11.05 -5.49 -4.84
CA VAL A 246 -11.29 -4.94 -6.17
C VAL A 246 -11.93 -6.01 -7.06
N THR A 247 -11.41 -7.24 -7.05
CA THR A 247 -12.02 -8.38 -7.76
C THR A 247 -13.47 -8.59 -7.33
N LEU A 248 -13.74 -8.63 -6.02
CA LEU A 248 -15.07 -8.88 -5.47
C LEU A 248 -16.07 -7.78 -5.86
N SER A 249 -15.63 -6.51 -5.82
CA SER A 249 -16.47 -5.37 -6.23
C SER A 249 -16.86 -5.43 -7.70
N ALA A 250 -15.92 -5.82 -8.57
CA ALA A 250 -16.13 -5.91 -10.01
C ALA A 250 -17.03 -7.10 -10.37
N ILE A 251 -16.88 -8.25 -9.70
CA ILE A 251 -17.76 -9.40 -9.92
C ILE A 251 -19.17 -9.16 -9.37
N LEU A 252 -19.34 -8.42 -8.28
CA LEU A 252 -20.67 -8.02 -7.82
C LEU A 252 -21.41 -7.21 -8.89
N LEU A 253 -20.72 -6.29 -9.57
CA LEU A 253 -21.29 -5.54 -10.69
C LEU A 253 -21.66 -6.46 -11.86
N ALA A 254 -20.79 -7.40 -12.24
CA ALA A 254 -21.11 -8.40 -13.27
C ALA A 254 -22.31 -9.27 -12.87
N CYS A 255 -22.43 -9.67 -11.61
CA CYS A 255 -23.57 -10.43 -11.10
C CYS A 255 -24.88 -9.63 -11.17
N ALA A 256 -24.82 -8.32 -10.89
CA ALA A 256 -25.97 -7.43 -10.99
C ALA A 256 -26.47 -7.30 -12.44
N HIS A 257 -25.54 -7.22 -13.42
CA HIS A 257 -25.86 -7.11 -14.84
C HIS A 257 -26.31 -8.45 -15.47
N SER A 258 -25.71 -9.57 -15.10
CA SER A 258 -26.09 -10.92 -15.60
C SER A 258 -27.32 -11.51 -14.92
N GLY A 259 -27.75 -10.97 -13.78
CA GLY A 259 -28.72 -11.63 -12.92
C GLY A 259 -28.21 -12.94 -12.32
N ALA A 260 -26.88 -13.14 -12.24
CA ALA A 260 -26.23 -14.28 -11.58
C ALA A 260 -26.38 -14.21 -10.05
N LEU A 261 -27.62 -14.24 -9.59
CA LEU A 261 -28.03 -13.93 -8.22
C LEU A 261 -27.35 -14.82 -7.19
N GLN A 262 -27.14 -16.11 -7.51
CA GLN A 262 -26.54 -17.04 -6.57
C GLN A 262 -25.06 -16.73 -6.31
N LEU A 263 -24.29 -16.38 -7.36
CA LEU A 263 -22.90 -15.99 -7.21
C LEU A 263 -22.76 -14.62 -6.55
N GLY A 264 -23.62 -13.66 -6.95
CA GLY A 264 -23.70 -12.36 -6.31
C GLY A 264 -24.01 -12.45 -4.82
N LYS A 265 -24.91 -13.36 -4.42
CA LYS A 265 -25.15 -13.68 -3.00
C LYS A 265 -23.91 -14.24 -2.32
N CYS A 266 -23.23 -15.24 -2.88
CA CYS A 266 -22.02 -15.78 -2.26
C CYS A 266 -20.95 -14.70 -1.96
N ILE A 267 -20.71 -13.79 -2.91
CA ILE A 267 -19.71 -12.72 -2.75
C ILE A 267 -20.20 -11.64 -1.77
N HIS A 268 -21.48 -11.31 -1.81
CA HIS A 268 -22.10 -10.40 -0.86
C HIS A 268 -22.03 -10.97 0.57
N ASP A 269 -22.27 -12.27 0.75
CA ASP A 269 -22.19 -12.98 2.03
C ASP A 269 -20.76 -13.00 2.58
N GLN A 270 -19.75 -13.18 1.71
CA GLN A 270 -18.33 -13.02 2.07
C GLN A 270 -18.00 -11.59 2.50
N SER A 271 -18.59 -10.59 1.84
CA SER A 271 -18.40 -9.18 2.17
C SER A 271 -18.95 -8.83 3.56
N TRP A 272 -20.13 -9.36 3.93
CA TRP A 272 -20.67 -9.21 5.29
C TRP A 272 -19.72 -9.79 6.34
N THR A 273 -19.21 -11.00 6.11
CA THR A 273 -18.28 -11.65 7.03
C THR A 273 -16.98 -10.84 7.17
N ALA A 274 -16.45 -10.31 6.08
CA ALA A 274 -15.27 -9.45 6.10
C ALA A 274 -15.50 -8.14 6.87
N MET A 275 -16.69 -7.52 6.74
CA MET A 275 -17.04 -6.33 7.52
C MET A 275 -17.14 -6.63 9.01
N VAL A 276 -17.82 -7.72 9.40
CA VAL A 276 -17.93 -8.17 10.80
C VAL A 276 -16.54 -8.39 11.39
N ALA A 277 -15.68 -9.14 10.69
CA ALA A 277 -14.30 -9.40 11.09
C ALA A 277 -13.47 -8.12 11.19
N GLY A 278 -13.57 -7.22 10.20
CA GLY A 278 -12.85 -5.95 10.16
C GLY A 278 -13.18 -5.06 11.35
N TYR A 279 -14.46 -4.86 11.65
CA TYR A 279 -14.86 -4.09 12.85
C TYR A 279 -14.36 -4.75 14.14
N GLY A 280 -14.46 -6.08 14.27
CA GLY A 280 -13.97 -6.83 15.43
C GLY A 280 -12.45 -6.70 15.64
N MET A 281 -11.67 -6.75 14.55
CA MET A 281 -10.22 -6.56 14.56
C MET A 281 -9.80 -5.12 14.88
N HIS A 282 -10.70 -4.15 14.75
CA HIS A 282 -10.44 -2.74 15.05
C HIS A 282 -10.96 -2.32 16.44
N GLY A 283 -11.37 -3.28 17.27
CA GLY A 283 -11.91 -3.04 18.61
C GLY A 283 -13.34 -2.50 18.62
N ARG A 284 -13.99 -2.40 17.46
CA ARG A 284 -15.33 -1.83 17.27
C ARG A 284 -16.41 -2.91 17.34
N ALA A 285 -16.52 -3.54 18.51
CA ALA A 285 -17.39 -4.71 18.67
C ALA A 285 -18.89 -4.39 18.50
N LYS A 286 -19.33 -3.18 18.87
CA LYS A 286 -20.73 -2.76 18.70
C LYS A 286 -21.08 -2.65 17.22
N GLU A 287 -20.26 -1.96 16.44
CA GLU A 287 -20.42 -1.85 15.00
C GLU A 287 -20.33 -3.22 14.30
N SER A 288 -19.43 -4.10 14.77
CA SER A 288 -19.35 -5.49 14.29
C SER A 288 -20.66 -6.26 14.48
N LEU A 289 -21.27 -6.15 15.67
CA LEU A 289 -22.56 -6.78 15.96
C LEU A 289 -23.71 -6.13 15.18
N GLU A 290 -23.73 -4.81 15.03
CA GLU A 290 -24.72 -4.11 14.20
C GLU A 290 -24.71 -4.62 12.76
N VAL A 291 -23.52 -4.72 12.14
CA VAL A 291 -23.35 -5.30 10.80
C VAL A 291 -23.84 -6.75 10.76
N PHE A 292 -23.56 -7.55 11.79
CA PHE A 292 -24.05 -8.93 11.89
C PHE A 292 -25.58 -9.02 12.00
N TYR A 293 -26.22 -8.10 12.73
CA TYR A 293 -27.69 -8.03 12.77
C TYR A 293 -28.28 -7.60 11.43
N GLU A 294 -27.67 -6.63 10.74
CA GLU A 294 -28.11 -6.20 9.41
C GLU A 294 -27.96 -7.32 8.37
N MET A 295 -26.87 -8.10 8.42
CA MET A 295 -26.70 -9.31 7.62
C MET A 295 -27.88 -10.27 7.77
N GLN A 296 -28.31 -10.53 9.02
CA GLN A 296 -29.44 -11.40 9.30
C GLN A 296 -30.78 -10.81 8.83
N LYS A 297 -31.01 -9.51 9.04
CA LYS A 297 -32.20 -8.80 8.54
C LYS A 297 -32.29 -8.84 7.01
N ALA A 298 -31.16 -8.79 6.32
CA ALA A 298 -31.06 -8.94 4.88
C ALA A 298 -31.31 -10.39 4.40
N GLY A 299 -31.57 -11.33 5.31
CA GLY A 299 -31.84 -12.73 5.01
C GLY A 299 -30.58 -13.53 4.67
N VAL A 300 -29.39 -12.97 4.90
CA VAL A 300 -28.11 -13.67 4.71
C VAL A 300 -27.84 -14.53 5.93
N LYS A 301 -27.58 -15.83 5.70
CA LYS A 301 -27.30 -16.77 6.78
C LYS A 301 -25.85 -16.67 7.22
N PRO A 302 -25.58 -16.46 8.52
CA PRO A 302 -24.24 -16.62 9.10
C PRO A 302 -23.65 -17.98 8.78
N ASN A 303 -22.35 -18.01 8.50
CA ASN A 303 -21.58 -19.23 8.33
C ASN A 303 -20.58 -19.43 9.48
N TYR A 304 -19.80 -20.49 9.40
CA TYR A 304 -18.76 -20.84 10.38
C TYR A 304 -17.82 -19.66 10.69
N ILE A 305 -17.30 -18.99 9.67
CA ILE A 305 -16.35 -17.88 9.82
C ILE A 305 -17.03 -16.62 10.35
N THR A 306 -18.29 -16.38 9.99
CA THR A 306 -19.08 -15.28 10.55
C THR A 306 -19.18 -15.41 12.07
N PHE A 307 -19.46 -16.61 12.59
CA PHE A 307 -19.54 -16.83 14.04
C PHE A 307 -18.19 -16.70 14.74
N VAL A 308 -17.08 -17.17 14.15
CA VAL A 308 -15.73 -16.89 14.68
C VAL A 308 -15.52 -15.38 14.82
N SER A 309 -15.89 -14.61 13.79
CA SER A 309 -15.71 -13.16 13.76
C SER A 309 -16.55 -12.43 14.83
N VAL A 310 -17.81 -12.85 15.01
CA VAL A 310 -18.70 -12.32 16.05
C VAL A 310 -18.16 -12.62 17.45
N LEU A 311 -17.72 -13.86 17.70
CA LEU A 311 -17.19 -14.25 19.01
C LEU A 311 -15.86 -13.56 19.32
N ALA A 312 -14.99 -13.37 18.32
CA ALA A 312 -13.76 -12.60 18.45
C ALA A 312 -14.04 -11.13 18.81
N ALA A 313 -15.03 -10.52 18.15
CA ALA A 313 -15.48 -9.16 18.48
C ALA A 313 -16.01 -9.08 19.92
N CYS A 314 -16.82 -10.07 20.35
CA CYS A 314 -17.30 -10.15 21.73
C CYS A 314 -16.13 -10.27 22.72
N SER A 315 -15.14 -11.13 22.45
CA SER A 315 -13.93 -11.28 23.27
C SER A 315 -13.18 -9.97 23.44
N HIS A 316 -13.01 -9.23 22.34
CA HIS A 316 -12.29 -7.96 22.33
C HIS A 316 -12.97 -6.83 23.11
N ALA A 317 -14.27 -6.91 23.34
CA ALA A 317 -15.05 -5.90 24.08
C ALA A 317 -15.61 -6.40 25.43
N GLY A 318 -15.40 -7.67 25.77
CA GLY A 318 -15.91 -8.25 27.02
C GLY A 318 -17.41 -8.51 27.03
N PHE A 319 -18.05 -8.67 25.87
CA PHE A 319 -19.49 -8.94 25.76
C PHE A 319 -19.79 -10.42 26.04
N VAL A 320 -19.72 -10.81 27.32
CA VAL A 320 -19.84 -12.21 27.76
C VAL A 320 -21.23 -12.79 27.49
N GLU A 321 -22.28 -12.01 27.72
CA GLU A 321 -23.67 -12.45 27.52
C GLU A 321 -23.95 -12.71 26.03
N GLU A 322 -23.58 -11.76 25.16
CA GLU A 322 -23.72 -11.88 23.71
C GLU A 322 -22.85 -13.01 23.16
N GLY A 323 -21.62 -13.18 23.65
CA GLY A 323 -20.74 -14.28 23.25
C GLY A 323 -21.37 -15.64 23.55
N TRP A 324 -21.92 -15.83 24.75
CA TRP A 324 -22.65 -17.06 25.10
C TRP A 324 -23.93 -17.27 24.30
N HIS A 325 -24.68 -16.19 24.04
CA HIS A 325 -25.87 -16.24 23.23
C HIS A 325 -25.53 -16.80 21.84
N TRP A 326 -24.60 -16.16 21.11
CA TRP A 326 -24.25 -16.57 19.76
C TRP A 326 -23.54 -17.92 19.68
N PHE A 327 -22.72 -18.26 20.68
CA PHE A 327 -22.08 -19.58 20.75
C PHE A 327 -23.08 -20.73 20.91
N LYS A 328 -24.21 -20.51 21.58
CA LYS A 328 -25.30 -21.51 21.68
C LYS A 328 -26.16 -21.50 20.43
N THR A 329 -26.55 -20.31 19.98
CA THR A 329 -27.42 -20.11 18.81
C THR A 329 -26.83 -20.68 17.53
N MET A 330 -25.50 -20.59 17.32
CA MET A 330 -24.86 -21.14 16.11
C MET A 330 -25.17 -22.63 15.89
N ASN A 331 -25.26 -23.42 16.97
CA ASN A 331 -25.62 -24.83 16.88
C ASN A 331 -27.15 -24.99 16.83
N GLN A 332 -27.86 -24.35 17.76
CA GLN A 332 -29.31 -24.56 17.95
C GLN A 332 -30.16 -24.10 16.77
N GLU A 333 -29.82 -22.98 16.14
CA GLU A 333 -30.64 -22.37 15.08
C GLU A 333 -29.99 -22.50 13.69
N PHE A 334 -28.66 -22.44 13.62
CA PHE A 334 -27.94 -22.47 12.35
C PHE A 334 -27.31 -23.83 12.02
N ASN A 335 -27.39 -24.81 12.95
CA ASN A 335 -26.83 -26.15 12.80
C ASN A 335 -25.34 -26.14 12.45
N ILE A 336 -24.60 -25.17 13.00
CA ILE A 336 -23.15 -25.04 12.86
C ILE A 336 -22.52 -25.55 14.16
N GLU A 337 -21.75 -26.64 14.06
CA GLU A 337 -21.02 -27.16 15.21
C GLU A 337 -19.82 -26.26 15.55
N PRO A 338 -19.61 -25.91 16.83
CA PRO A 338 -18.44 -25.15 17.23
C PRO A 338 -17.15 -25.95 17.01
N GLY A 339 -16.22 -25.40 16.22
CA GLY A 339 -14.86 -25.91 16.10
C GLY A 339 -13.86 -25.16 16.97
N ILE A 340 -12.57 -25.44 16.77
CA ILE A 340 -11.49 -25.01 17.69
C ILE A 340 -11.38 -23.49 17.82
N GLU A 341 -11.59 -22.77 16.72
CA GLU A 341 -11.54 -21.31 16.66
C GLU A 341 -12.66 -20.66 17.47
N HIS A 342 -13.86 -21.27 17.48
CA HIS A 342 -15.00 -20.80 18.27
C HIS A 342 -14.73 -20.96 19.76
N TYR A 343 -14.22 -22.12 20.18
CA TYR A 343 -13.82 -22.34 21.56
C TYR A 343 -12.67 -21.42 21.98
N GLY A 344 -11.69 -21.18 21.10
CA GLY A 344 -10.60 -20.24 21.34
C GLY A 344 -11.10 -18.83 21.65
N CYS A 345 -12.06 -18.32 20.86
CA CYS A 345 -12.68 -17.02 21.10
C CYS A 345 -13.44 -16.98 22.44
N MET A 346 -14.19 -18.04 22.77
CA MET A 346 -14.95 -18.10 24.02
C MET A 346 -14.05 -18.20 25.26
N VAL A 347 -12.96 -18.97 25.19
CA VAL A 347 -11.98 -19.08 26.28
C VAL A 347 -11.25 -17.76 26.47
N ASP A 348 -10.89 -17.05 25.40
CA ASP A 348 -10.31 -15.69 25.49
C ASP A 348 -11.32 -14.71 26.11
N LEU A 349 -12.59 -14.74 25.69
CA LEU A 349 -13.66 -13.89 26.23
C LEU A 349 -13.86 -14.10 27.73
N LEU A 350 -14.10 -15.34 28.15
CA LEU A 350 -14.32 -15.70 29.55
C LEU A 350 -13.08 -15.43 30.39
N GLY A 351 -11.91 -15.77 29.84
CA GLY A 351 -10.63 -15.55 30.49
C GLY A 351 -10.36 -14.08 30.79
N ARG A 352 -10.57 -13.18 29.81
CA ARG A 352 -10.40 -11.73 30.02
C ARG A 352 -11.40 -11.19 31.05
N ALA A 353 -12.63 -11.67 31.00
CA ALA A 353 -13.69 -11.24 31.92
C ALA A 353 -13.55 -11.79 33.36
N GLY A 354 -12.59 -12.70 33.60
CA GLY A 354 -12.31 -13.25 34.94
C GLY A 354 -13.03 -14.55 35.27
N TYR A 355 -13.83 -15.08 34.35
CA TYR A 355 -14.56 -16.35 34.45
C TYR A 355 -13.64 -17.54 34.14
N LEU A 356 -12.53 -17.65 34.88
CA LEU A 356 -11.47 -18.64 34.62
C LEU A 356 -11.94 -20.09 34.83
N ASP A 357 -12.77 -20.32 35.85
CA ASP A 357 -13.30 -21.66 36.11
C ASP A 357 -14.28 -22.07 35.01
N GLU A 358 -15.17 -21.16 34.56
CA GLU A 358 -16.05 -21.42 33.42
C GLU A 358 -15.26 -21.66 32.13
N ALA A 359 -14.19 -20.88 31.89
CA ALA A 359 -13.31 -21.09 30.75
C ALA A 359 -12.65 -22.48 30.79
N TYR A 360 -12.21 -22.93 31.96
CA TYR A 360 -11.62 -24.25 32.14
C TYR A 360 -12.65 -25.39 31.98
N GLU A 361 -13.86 -25.23 32.52
CA GLU A 361 -14.96 -26.18 32.30
C GLU A 361 -15.34 -26.27 30.82
N LEU A 362 -15.37 -25.14 30.10
CA LEU A 362 -15.61 -25.11 28.66
C LEU A 362 -14.56 -25.92 27.90
N ILE A 363 -13.28 -25.78 28.25
CA ILE A 363 -12.19 -26.56 27.62
C ILE A 363 -12.37 -28.06 27.84
N LYS A 364 -12.74 -28.47 29.06
CA LYS A 364 -12.99 -29.89 29.37
C LYS A 364 -14.21 -30.44 28.62
N GLY A 365 -15.19 -29.60 28.33
CA GLY A 365 -16.40 -29.95 27.59
C GLY A 365 -16.28 -29.89 26.06
N MET A 366 -15.10 -29.54 25.52
CA MET A 366 -14.90 -29.42 24.07
C MET A 366 -15.11 -30.76 23.36
N LYS A 367 -15.87 -30.73 22.25
CA LYS A 367 -16.02 -31.88 21.34
C LYS A 367 -14.78 -32.12 20.46
N VAL A 368 -13.93 -31.10 20.34
CA VAL A 368 -12.67 -31.12 19.58
C VAL A 368 -11.49 -31.07 20.53
N LYS A 369 -10.35 -31.64 20.13
CA LYS A 369 -9.14 -31.63 20.97
C LYS A 369 -8.64 -30.18 21.12
N PRO A 370 -8.44 -29.68 22.36
CA PRO A 370 -7.91 -28.33 22.57
C PRO A 370 -6.48 -28.20 22.04
N ASP A 371 -6.20 -27.08 21.38
CA ASP A 371 -4.91 -26.76 20.76
C ASP A 371 -4.12 -25.72 21.58
N CYS A 372 -3.00 -25.25 21.01
CA CYS A 372 -2.15 -24.27 21.67
C CYS A 372 -2.82 -22.89 21.81
N VAL A 373 -3.74 -22.52 20.91
CA VAL A 373 -4.45 -21.24 20.98
C VAL A 373 -5.39 -21.22 22.18
N VAL A 374 -6.17 -22.29 22.38
CA VAL A 374 -7.10 -22.41 23.50
C VAL A 374 -6.39 -22.39 24.86
N TRP A 375 -5.36 -23.23 25.04
CA TRP A 375 -4.58 -23.23 26.29
C TRP A 375 -3.79 -21.94 26.47
N GLY A 376 -3.26 -21.36 25.40
CA GLY A 376 -2.56 -20.07 25.40
C GLY A 376 -3.45 -18.94 25.90
N ALA A 377 -4.70 -18.88 25.43
CA ALA A 377 -5.71 -17.92 25.89
C ALA A 377 -5.98 -18.07 27.39
N LEU A 378 -6.18 -19.30 27.89
CA LEU A 378 -6.37 -19.54 29.32
C LEU A 378 -5.13 -19.14 30.14
N LEU A 379 -3.92 -19.44 29.68
CA LEU A 379 -2.68 -19.06 30.38
C LEU A 379 -2.52 -17.54 30.45
N GLY A 380 -2.84 -16.84 29.35
CA GLY A 380 -2.85 -15.37 29.31
C GLY A 380 -3.84 -14.78 30.32
N ALA A 381 -5.06 -15.31 30.35
CA ALA A 381 -6.08 -14.93 31.32
C ALA A 381 -5.68 -15.21 32.78
N CYS A 382 -5.05 -16.36 33.03
CA CYS A 382 -4.52 -16.70 34.36
C CYS A 382 -3.48 -15.68 34.85
N ARG A 383 -2.66 -15.12 33.95
CA ARG A 383 -1.75 -14.03 34.30
C ARG A 383 -2.50 -12.76 34.69
N ILE A 384 -3.48 -12.33 33.89
CA ILE A 384 -4.28 -11.12 34.16
C ILE A 384 -4.92 -11.20 35.55
N HIS A 385 -5.51 -12.36 35.88
CA HIS A 385 -6.24 -12.58 37.14
C HIS A 385 -5.40 -13.25 38.24
N LYS A 386 -4.08 -13.35 38.04
CA LYS A 386 -3.10 -13.91 39.00
C LYS A 386 -3.45 -15.34 39.51
N ASN A 387 -4.11 -16.15 38.69
CA ASN A 387 -4.47 -17.53 39.04
C ASN A 387 -3.33 -18.50 38.69
N VAL A 388 -2.41 -18.68 39.64
CA VAL A 388 -1.22 -19.53 39.44
C VAL A 388 -1.59 -20.99 39.19
N LYS A 389 -2.62 -21.52 39.87
CA LYS A 389 -3.01 -22.93 39.78
C LYS A 389 -3.48 -23.31 38.38
N LEU A 390 -4.41 -22.55 37.80
CA LEU A 390 -4.87 -22.80 36.44
C LEU A 390 -3.78 -22.48 35.40
N GLY A 391 -2.93 -21.47 35.67
CA GLY A 391 -1.76 -21.18 34.86
C GLY A 391 -0.81 -22.37 34.72
N GLU A 392 -0.44 -23.01 35.84
CA GLU A 392 0.41 -24.21 35.83
C GLU A 392 -0.22 -25.39 35.07
N ILE A 393 -1.53 -25.59 35.20
CA ILE A 393 -2.27 -26.63 34.45
C ILE A 393 -2.21 -26.33 32.95
N SER A 394 -2.51 -25.10 32.56
CA SER A 394 -2.50 -24.68 31.16
C SER A 394 -1.11 -24.79 30.54
N SER A 395 -0.08 -24.29 31.23
CA SER A 395 1.31 -24.38 30.76
C SER A 395 1.77 -25.81 30.57
N ARG A 396 1.41 -26.75 31.47
CA ARG A 396 1.76 -28.16 31.30
C ARG A 396 1.19 -28.72 29.99
N LYS A 397 -0.05 -28.35 29.65
CA LYS A 397 -0.68 -28.74 28.38
C LYS A 397 -0.02 -28.09 27.17
N LEU A 398 0.39 -26.83 27.29
CA LEU A 398 1.14 -26.15 26.23
C LEU A 398 2.51 -26.81 25.97
N PHE A 399 3.23 -27.19 27.02
CA PHE A 399 4.52 -27.88 26.89
C PHE A 399 4.38 -29.28 26.28
N GLU A 400 3.26 -29.97 26.52
CA GLU A 400 2.93 -31.24 25.85
C GLU A 400 2.65 -31.05 24.35
N LEU A 401 2.05 -29.92 23.95
CA LEU A 401 1.64 -29.65 22.57
C LEU A 401 2.75 -29.04 21.71
N ASP A 402 3.52 -28.12 22.28
CA ASP A 402 4.50 -27.30 21.57
C ASP A 402 5.65 -26.91 22.54
N PRO A 403 6.58 -27.84 22.81
CA PRO A 403 7.63 -27.67 23.83
C PRO A 403 8.69 -26.63 23.44
N ASP A 404 8.84 -26.32 22.16
CA ASP A 404 9.89 -25.42 21.65
C ASP A 404 9.46 -23.95 21.66
N ASN A 405 8.20 -23.67 21.95
CA ASN A 405 7.68 -22.31 22.00
C ASN A 405 8.02 -21.62 23.31
N CYS A 406 9.06 -20.80 23.26
CA CYS A 406 9.55 -20.02 24.39
C CYS A 406 8.48 -19.08 25.00
N GLY A 407 7.46 -18.68 24.24
CA GLY A 407 6.42 -17.76 24.68
C GLY A 407 5.65 -18.28 25.90
N TYR A 408 5.35 -19.57 25.94
CA TYR A 408 4.60 -20.18 27.05
C TYR A 408 5.41 -20.19 28.36
N TYR A 409 6.70 -20.49 28.28
CA TYR A 409 7.61 -20.45 29.43
C TYR A 409 7.79 -19.03 29.96
N VAL A 410 7.93 -18.06 29.06
CA VAL A 410 7.99 -16.63 29.44
C VAL A 410 6.68 -16.21 30.12
N LEU A 411 5.53 -16.62 29.58
CA LEU A 411 4.23 -16.24 30.14
C LEU A 411 4.00 -16.85 31.53
N LEU A 412 4.40 -18.12 31.75
CA LEU A 412 4.36 -18.74 33.07
C LEU A 412 5.36 -18.11 34.05
N SER A 413 6.58 -17.80 33.59
CA SER A 413 7.59 -17.10 34.39
C SER A 413 7.07 -15.73 34.83
N ASN A 414 6.40 -15.01 33.94
CA ASN A 414 5.75 -13.73 34.24
C ASN A 414 4.65 -13.89 35.30
N LEU A 415 3.81 -14.92 35.19
CA LEU A 415 2.78 -15.22 36.20
C LEU A 415 3.40 -15.53 37.58
N TYR A 416 4.53 -16.25 37.64
CA TYR A 416 5.25 -16.46 38.90
C TYR A 416 5.83 -15.17 39.47
N ALA A 417 6.38 -14.29 38.63
CA ALA A 417 6.86 -12.97 39.05
C ALA A 417 5.72 -12.13 39.64
N ASP A 418 4.56 -12.10 38.98
CA ASP A 418 3.35 -11.40 39.45
C ASP A 418 2.83 -11.94 40.80
N ALA A 419 3.11 -13.21 41.10
CA ALA A 419 2.80 -13.88 42.37
C ALA A 419 3.93 -13.81 43.42
N GLY A 420 5.05 -13.14 43.12
CA GLY A 420 6.22 -13.04 44.02
C GLY A 420 7.00 -14.35 44.19
N ARG A 421 6.77 -15.37 43.35
CA ARG A 421 7.44 -16.68 43.39
C ARG A 421 8.77 -16.65 42.64
N TRP A 422 9.73 -15.86 43.12
CA TRP A 422 11.02 -15.62 42.43
C TRP A 422 11.88 -16.88 42.24
N GLU A 423 11.79 -17.85 43.14
CA GLU A 423 12.49 -19.13 42.96
C GLU A 423 11.99 -19.89 41.72
N ASP A 424 10.68 -19.86 41.45
CA ASP A 424 10.09 -20.48 40.26
C ASP A 424 10.48 -19.72 38.98
N VAL A 425 10.57 -18.40 39.05
CA VAL A 425 11.07 -17.55 37.95
C VAL A 425 12.49 -17.97 37.59
N GLU A 426 13.36 -18.12 38.58
CA GLU A 426 14.76 -18.52 38.36
C GLU A 426 14.86 -19.94 37.82
N ARG A 427 14.09 -20.90 38.37
CA ARG A 427 14.00 -22.26 37.82
C ARG A 427 13.61 -22.24 36.35
N MET A 428 12.63 -21.42 35.96
CA MET A 428 12.17 -21.31 34.58
C MET A 428 13.25 -20.73 33.66
N ARG A 429 13.98 -19.71 34.10
CA ARG A 429 15.09 -19.11 33.34
C ARG A 429 16.23 -20.11 33.09
N ILE A 430 16.60 -20.88 34.11
CA ILE A 430 17.60 -21.95 33.99
C ILE A 430 17.12 -23.02 33.00
N PHE A 431 15.85 -23.44 33.11
CA PHE A 431 15.26 -24.41 32.20
C PHE A 431 15.33 -23.94 30.75
N MET A 432 14.88 -22.71 30.46
CA MET A 432 14.91 -22.12 29.12
C MET A 432 16.33 -22.06 28.56
N LYS A 433 17.32 -21.68 29.38
CA LYS A 433 18.73 -21.62 28.99
C LYS A 433 19.27 -23.01 28.63
N ASN A 434 18.97 -24.02 29.45
CA ASN A 434 19.44 -25.40 29.22
C ASN A 434 18.84 -26.03 27.96
N HIS A 435 17.62 -25.65 27.59
CA HIS A 435 16.93 -26.11 26.39
C HIS A 435 17.13 -25.19 25.17
N ARG A 436 18.01 -24.17 25.29
CA ARG A 436 18.33 -23.21 24.21
C ARG A 436 17.10 -22.48 23.64
N LEU A 437 16.09 -22.22 24.48
CA LEU A 437 14.90 -21.47 24.11
C LEU A 437 15.22 -19.98 24.10
N ILE A 438 15.19 -19.36 22.91
CA ILE A 438 15.54 -17.95 22.71
C ILE A 438 14.25 -17.13 22.60
N LYS A 439 14.11 -16.12 23.47
CA LYS A 439 13.00 -15.16 23.40
C LYS A 439 13.26 -14.16 22.25
N PRO A 440 12.38 -14.06 21.25
CA PRO A 440 12.49 -13.01 20.23
C PRO A 440 12.27 -11.63 20.87
N PRO A 441 13.04 -10.61 20.47
CA PRO A 441 12.85 -9.26 21.01
C PRO A 441 11.51 -8.67 20.55
N GLY A 442 10.89 -7.89 21.43
CA GLY A 442 9.75 -7.06 21.06
C GLY A 442 10.25 -5.82 20.30
N PHE A 443 9.66 -5.54 19.15
CA PHE A 443 10.01 -4.39 18.32
C PHE A 443 8.75 -3.70 17.77
N SER A 444 8.89 -2.42 17.49
CA SER A 444 7.84 -1.61 16.86
C SER A 444 8.32 -1.05 15.53
N LEU A 445 7.44 -1.07 14.54
CA LEU A 445 7.67 -0.57 13.19
C LEU A 445 6.84 0.70 12.97
N VAL A 446 7.42 1.66 12.27
CA VAL A 446 6.72 2.86 11.80
C VAL A 446 7.24 3.23 10.41
N GLU A 447 6.33 3.54 9.51
CA GLU A 447 6.68 4.00 8.18
C GLU A 447 6.70 5.53 8.14
N ALA A 448 7.79 6.12 7.67
CA ALA A 448 7.90 7.56 7.44
C ALA A 448 8.71 7.81 6.17
N LYS A 449 8.23 8.72 5.31
CA LYS A 449 8.90 9.10 4.05
C LYS A 449 9.26 7.87 3.18
N SER A 450 8.34 6.90 3.09
CA SER A 450 8.50 5.65 2.32
C SER A 450 9.67 4.77 2.78
N ARG A 451 10.03 4.84 4.08
CA ARG A 451 10.99 3.95 4.73
C ARG A 451 10.38 3.37 5.99
N VAL A 452 10.66 2.10 6.23
CA VAL A 452 10.28 1.40 7.47
C VAL A 452 11.40 1.57 8.49
N HIS A 453 11.02 2.10 9.66
CA HIS A 453 11.92 2.28 10.80
C HIS A 453 11.54 1.28 11.90
N ILE A 454 12.54 0.57 12.42
CA ILE A 454 12.38 -0.45 13.45
C ILE A 454 12.97 0.09 14.75
N PHE A 455 12.22 -0.07 15.85
CA PHE A 455 12.65 0.33 17.18
C PHE A 455 12.61 -0.86 18.13
N LEU A 456 13.68 -1.03 18.89
CA LEU A 456 13.76 -1.94 20.05
C LEU A 456 13.58 -1.16 21.36
N VAL A 457 13.36 -1.85 22.48
CA VAL A 457 13.33 -1.21 23.79
C VAL A 457 14.70 -0.59 24.08
N GLY A 458 14.73 0.70 24.39
CA GLY A 458 15.98 1.42 24.67
C GLY A 458 16.92 1.56 23.47
N ASP A 459 16.39 1.50 22.25
CA ASP A 459 17.18 1.63 21.02
C ASP A 459 17.95 2.96 20.94
N LYS A 460 19.23 2.88 20.59
CA LYS A 460 20.14 4.01 20.36
C LYS A 460 20.88 3.92 19.02
N GLU A 461 20.61 2.89 18.22
CA GLU A 461 21.23 2.68 16.91
C GLU A 461 20.58 3.56 15.83
N HIS A 462 19.35 4.02 16.06
CA HIS A 462 18.64 4.88 15.12
C HIS A 462 19.34 6.25 14.97
N PRO A 463 19.56 6.78 13.74
CA PRO A 463 20.30 8.03 13.52
C PRO A 463 19.72 9.28 14.21
N GLN A 464 18.43 9.25 14.54
CA GLN A 464 17.73 10.33 15.25
C GLN A 464 17.48 10.03 16.73
N TYR A 465 18.15 9.04 17.34
CA TYR A 465 17.83 8.60 18.71
C TYR A 465 17.86 9.75 19.72
N GLU A 466 18.84 10.65 19.68
CA GLU A 466 18.93 11.79 20.61
C GLU A 466 17.68 12.68 20.56
N ALA A 467 17.25 13.03 19.35
CA ALA A 467 16.06 13.86 19.14
C ALA A 467 14.76 13.14 19.55
N ILE A 468 14.68 11.82 19.32
CA ILE A 468 13.53 11.00 19.74
C ILE A 468 13.43 10.96 21.27
N TYR A 469 14.56 10.77 21.96
CA TYR A 469 14.59 10.71 23.42
C TYR A 469 14.25 12.06 24.04
N GLU A 470 14.81 13.15 23.51
CA GLU A 470 14.46 14.51 23.95
C GLU A 470 12.96 14.79 23.78
N TYR A 471 12.38 14.37 22.65
CA TYR A 471 10.95 14.51 22.41
C TYR A 471 10.10 13.65 23.35
N LEU A 472 10.52 12.42 23.63
CA LEU A 472 9.87 11.55 24.61
C LEU A 472 9.93 12.11 26.02
N ASP A 473 11.02 12.76 26.42
CA ASP A 473 11.14 13.40 27.72
C ASP A 473 10.14 14.56 27.84
N ARG A 474 10.02 15.37 26.78
CA ARG A 474 9.00 16.43 26.70
C ARG A 474 7.58 15.89 26.74
N LEU A 475 7.30 14.80 26.02
CA LEU A 475 6.00 14.12 26.07
C LEU A 475 5.71 13.56 27.46
N SER A 476 6.72 12.99 28.13
CA SER A 476 6.58 12.40 29.47
C SER A 476 6.18 13.44 30.51
N VAL A 477 6.73 14.65 30.45
CA VAL A 477 6.31 15.77 31.30
C VAL A 477 4.84 16.12 31.05
N LYS A 478 4.44 16.30 29.78
CA LYS A 478 3.05 16.60 29.42
C LYS A 478 2.07 15.49 29.81
N MET A 479 2.47 14.23 29.68
CA MET A 479 1.68 13.08 30.13
C MET A 479 1.45 13.13 31.65
N LYS A 480 2.48 13.44 32.44
CA LYS A 480 2.35 13.60 33.90
C LYS A 480 1.41 14.76 34.28
N GLU A 481 1.45 15.87 33.56
CA GLU A 481 0.54 17.03 33.77
C GLU A 481 -0.94 16.67 33.56
N VAL A 482 -1.24 15.77 32.63
CA VAL A 482 -2.62 15.28 32.37
C VAL A 482 -3.00 14.06 33.21
N GLY A 483 -2.15 13.65 34.16
CA GLY A 483 -2.45 12.60 35.14
C GLY A 483 -1.95 11.20 34.79
N TYR A 484 -0.98 11.05 33.87
CA TYR A 484 -0.35 9.76 33.59
C TYR A 484 0.43 9.23 34.80
N VAL A 485 0.15 7.98 35.18
CA VAL A 485 0.88 7.24 36.21
C VAL A 485 1.42 5.96 35.57
N PRO A 486 2.76 5.74 35.55
CA PRO A 486 3.34 4.53 34.99
C PRO A 486 2.87 3.28 35.72
N ASP A 487 2.44 2.26 34.97
CA ASP A 487 2.06 0.96 35.54
C ASP A 487 3.30 0.07 35.75
N MET A 488 3.86 0.13 36.96
CA MET A 488 5.05 -0.63 37.35
C MET A 488 4.90 -2.14 37.23
N THR A 489 3.66 -2.66 37.23
CA THR A 489 3.41 -4.10 37.10
C THR A 489 3.74 -4.61 35.69
N SER A 490 3.84 -3.70 34.72
CA SER A 490 4.30 -4.01 33.36
C SER A 490 5.80 -4.37 33.28
N VAL A 491 6.62 -4.05 34.30
CA VAL A 491 8.04 -4.43 34.37
C VAL A 491 8.25 -5.58 35.36
N LEU A 492 8.44 -6.77 34.80
CA LEU A 492 8.55 -8.04 35.54
C LEU A 492 9.98 -8.41 35.97
N HIS A 493 10.90 -7.45 35.93
CA HIS A 493 12.24 -7.62 36.47
C HIS A 493 12.25 -7.22 37.96
N ASP A 494 13.03 -7.96 38.75
CA ASP A 494 13.29 -7.63 40.15
C ASP A 494 14.34 -6.49 40.21
N VAL A 495 13.87 -5.29 39.89
CA VAL A 495 14.65 -4.04 39.87
C VAL A 495 13.92 -2.98 40.68
N ASN A 496 14.65 -1.96 41.14
CA ASN A 496 14.07 -0.89 41.94
C ASN A 496 13.01 -0.09 41.14
N GLN A 497 12.16 0.66 41.84
CA GLN A 497 11.03 1.37 41.24
C GLN A 497 11.46 2.42 40.19
N GLU A 498 12.59 3.08 40.41
CA GLU A 498 13.14 4.12 39.52
C GLU A 498 13.66 3.53 38.19
N GLU A 499 14.26 2.34 38.25
CA GLU A 499 14.68 1.58 37.07
C GLU A 499 13.48 1.06 36.27
N LYS A 500 12.39 0.65 36.93
CA LYS A 500 11.15 0.24 36.25
C LYS A 500 10.55 1.39 35.44
N GLU A 501 10.47 2.60 36.02
CA GLU A 501 9.99 3.79 35.29
C GLU A 501 10.85 4.10 34.07
N THR A 502 12.16 3.98 34.22
CA THR A 502 13.11 4.25 33.15
C THR A 502 12.95 3.27 31.99
N VAL A 503 12.72 1.99 32.27
CA VAL A 503 12.44 0.96 31.24
C VAL A 503 11.11 1.22 30.53
N LEU A 504 10.04 1.54 31.27
CA LEU A 504 8.72 1.84 30.70
C LEU A 504 8.74 3.06 29.77
N ARG A 505 9.60 4.04 30.05
CA ARG A 505 9.72 5.26 29.24
C ARG A 505 10.19 4.96 27.81
N VAL A 506 11.08 3.98 27.66
CA VAL A 506 11.78 3.67 26.39
C VAL A 506 11.28 2.39 25.72
N HIS A 507 10.02 2.01 25.97
CA HIS A 507 9.37 0.95 25.21
C HIS A 507 9.35 1.27 23.70
N SER A 508 9.48 0.24 22.87
CA SER A 508 9.61 0.40 21.42
C SER A 508 8.43 1.13 20.78
N GLU A 509 7.22 0.94 21.34
CA GLU A 509 5.99 1.61 20.91
C GLU A 509 6.11 3.13 21.06
N LYS A 510 6.59 3.58 22.22
CA LYS A 510 6.75 5.01 22.53
C LYS A 510 7.82 5.64 21.63
N LEU A 511 8.93 4.93 21.41
CA LEU A 511 9.99 5.36 20.48
C LEU A 511 9.47 5.51 19.05
N ALA A 512 8.76 4.50 18.54
CA ALA A 512 8.20 4.52 17.19
C ALA A 512 7.16 5.64 17.02
N ILE A 513 6.30 5.86 18.02
CA ILE A 513 5.29 6.93 17.99
C ILE A 513 5.94 8.31 18.06
N ALA A 514 6.93 8.51 18.93
CA ALA A 514 7.67 9.77 19.00
C ALA A 514 8.34 10.09 17.66
N PHE A 515 9.05 9.12 17.07
CA PHE A 515 9.63 9.26 15.74
C PHE A 515 8.57 9.59 14.67
N GLY A 516 7.45 8.86 14.68
CA GLY A 516 6.34 9.06 13.74
C GLY A 516 5.77 10.47 13.83
N ILE A 517 5.53 10.97 15.05
CA ILE A 517 5.02 12.33 15.28
C ILE A 517 6.01 13.38 14.78
N MET A 518 7.30 13.22 15.06
CA MET A 518 8.35 14.17 14.68
C MET A 518 8.59 14.25 13.17
N ASN A 519 8.40 13.14 12.45
CA ASN A 519 8.79 13.02 11.04
C ASN A 519 7.62 13.07 10.05
N THR A 520 6.40 13.33 10.51
CA THR A 520 5.19 13.42 9.67
C THR A 520 4.51 14.77 9.85
N ILE A 521 3.72 15.16 8.84
CA ILE A 521 3.01 16.45 8.81
C ILE A 521 1.93 16.46 9.91
N HIS A 522 1.67 17.64 10.47
CA HIS A 522 0.58 17.83 11.43
C HIS A 522 -0.76 17.34 10.85
N GLY A 523 -1.51 16.59 11.65
CA GLY A 523 -2.81 16.04 11.26
C GLY A 523 -2.74 14.68 10.54
N THR A 524 -1.58 14.21 10.10
CA THR A 524 -1.45 12.85 9.54
C THR A 524 -1.69 11.80 10.62
N THR A 525 -2.39 10.71 10.32
CA THR A 525 -2.54 9.58 11.24
C THR A 525 -1.20 8.85 11.39
N ILE A 526 -0.79 8.54 12.62
CA ILE A 526 0.44 7.78 12.89
C ILE A 526 0.11 6.29 12.91
N GLN A 527 0.78 5.49 12.10
CA GLN A 527 0.58 4.04 12.07
C GLN A 527 1.81 3.32 12.62
N VAL A 528 1.60 2.45 13.61
CA VAL A 528 2.65 1.66 14.25
C VAL A 528 2.25 0.19 14.29
N ILE A 529 3.19 -0.69 13.97
CA ILE A 529 2.99 -2.15 14.10
C ILE A 529 3.88 -2.66 15.22
N LYS A 530 3.32 -3.47 16.11
CA LYS A 530 4.02 -4.17 17.19
C LYS A 530 3.93 -5.67 16.95
N ASN A 531 5.05 -6.37 17.04
CA ASN A 531 5.11 -7.83 16.86
C ASN A 531 4.53 -8.64 18.04
N LEU A 532 4.35 -8.00 19.19
CA LEU A 532 3.78 -8.56 20.42
C LEU A 532 2.52 -7.79 20.81
N ARG A 533 1.77 -8.27 21.80
CA ARG A 533 0.70 -7.48 22.42
C ARG A 533 1.29 -6.23 23.09
N VAL A 534 0.68 -5.06 22.83
CA VAL A 534 1.03 -3.80 23.50
C VAL A 534 0.73 -3.95 25.00
N CYS A 535 1.63 -3.55 25.90
CA CYS A 535 1.38 -3.62 27.36
C CYS A 535 0.36 -2.57 27.85
N SER A 536 -0.23 -2.78 29.03
CA SER A 536 -1.21 -1.86 29.66
C SER A 536 -0.67 -0.44 29.78
N ASP A 537 0.58 -0.31 30.24
CA ASP A 537 1.25 0.99 30.37
C ASP A 537 1.38 1.73 29.02
N CYS A 538 1.86 1.03 27.98
CA CYS A 538 1.95 1.61 26.65
C CYS A 538 0.57 1.96 26.11
N HIS A 539 -0.44 1.12 26.29
CA HIS A 539 -1.81 1.40 25.84
C HIS A 539 -2.33 2.72 26.45
N ALA A 540 -2.22 2.87 27.77
CA ALA A 540 -2.63 4.08 28.48
C ALA A 540 -1.81 5.33 28.06
N ALA A 541 -0.48 5.17 27.92
CA ALA A 541 0.38 6.26 27.48
C ALA A 541 0.04 6.73 26.06
N ILE A 542 -0.22 5.81 25.13
CA ILE A 542 -0.53 6.14 23.72
C ILE A 542 -1.87 6.85 23.62
N ALA A 543 -2.87 6.43 24.40
CA ALA A 543 -4.14 7.15 24.52
C ALA A 543 -3.88 8.61 24.91
N LEU A 544 -3.13 8.86 25.98
CA LEU A 544 -2.81 10.23 26.42
C LEU A 544 -1.97 11.00 25.40
N ILE A 545 -1.01 10.36 24.73
CA ILE A 545 -0.23 10.99 23.65
C ILE A 545 -1.16 11.46 22.55
N SER A 546 -2.13 10.65 22.09
CA SER A 546 -3.09 11.03 21.04
C SER A 546 -3.83 12.34 21.38
N LYS A 547 -4.19 12.52 22.66
CA LYS A 547 -4.81 13.75 23.19
C LYS A 547 -3.85 14.93 23.23
N ILE A 548 -2.63 14.70 23.72
CA ILE A 548 -1.60 15.75 23.89
C ILE A 548 -1.17 16.32 22.53
N VAL A 549 -1.02 15.46 21.52
CA VAL A 549 -0.57 15.88 20.18
C VAL A 549 -1.73 16.20 19.25
N ASN A 550 -2.97 15.94 19.66
CA ASN A 550 -4.19 16.11 18.87
C ASN A 550 -4.10 15.41 17.50
N ARG A 551 -3.73 14.12 17.52
CA ARG A 551 -3.59 13.28 16.32
C ARG A 551 -4.10 11.88 16.59
N GLU A 552 -4.68 11.28 15.57
CA GLU A 552 -5.02 9.87 15.59
C GLU A 552 -3.73 9.02 15.51
N ILE A 553 -3.65 8.01 16.37
CA ILE A 553 -2.58 7.02 16.39
C ILE A 553 -3.21 5.65 16.26
N VAL A 554 -2.82 4.90 15.25
CA VAL A 554 -3.27 3.53 15.02
C VAL A 554 -2.13 2.59 15.32
N VAL A 555 -2.34 1.69 16.28
CA VAL A 555 -1.35 0.67 16.64
C VAL A 555 -1.93 -0.70 16.35
N ARG A 556 -1.29 -1.45 15.45
CA ARG A 556 -1.57 -2.88 15.23
C ARG A 556 -0.65 -3.69 16.12
N ASP A 557 -1.21 -4.48 17.03
CA ASP A 557 -0.47 -5.47 17.79
C ASP A 557 -0.66 -6.88 17.20
N SER A 558 -0.15 -7.92 17.88
CA SER A 558 -0.28 -9.30 17.40
C SER A 558 -1.72 -9.84 17.37
N TYR A 559 -2.68 -9.11 17.95
CA TYR A 559 -4.08 -9.52 18.08
C TYR A 559 -5.06 -8.61 17.33
N ARG A 560 -4.87 -7.29 17.37
CA ARG A 560 -5.85 -6.32 16.85
C ARG A 560 -5.26 -4.93 16.56
N PHE A 561 -6.08 -4.08 15.94
CA PHE A 561 -5.83 -2.66 15.80
C PHE A 561 -6.45 -1.89 16.96
N HIS A 562 -5.68 -0.94 17.48
CA HIS A 562 -6.09 0.03 18.48
C HIS A 562 -6.08 1.41 17.83
N HIS A 563 -7.22 2.07 17.80
CA HIS A 563 -7.35 3.43 17.27
C HIS A 563 -7.44 4.39 18.43
N PHE A 564 -6.38 5.18 18.64
CA PHE A 564 -6.29 6.15 19.71
C PHE A 564 -6.61 7.54 19.18
N LYS A 565 -7.63 8.17 19.75
CA LYS A 565 -8.06 9.52 19.40
C LYS A 565 -8.61 10.22 20.63
N ASP A 566 -8.21 11.48 20.84
CA ASP A 566 -8.69 12.34 21.93
C ASP A 566 -8.54 11.75 23.35
N GLY A 567 -7.59 10.83 23.55
CA GLY A 567 -7.39 10.17 24.84
C GLY A 567 -8.14 8.86 25.03
N LEU A 568 -8.87 8.41 24.01
CA LEU A 568 -9.68 7.20 24.04
C LEU A 568 -9.15 6.19 23.02
N CYS A 569 -9.33 4.90 23.31
CA CYS A 569 -9.04 3.81 22.38
C CYS A 569 -10.34 3.19 21.85
N SER A 570 -10.34 2.75 20.59
CA SER A 570 -11.48 2.04 19.98
C SER A 570 -11.90 0.78 20.75
N CYS A 571 -11.01 0.17 21.54
CA CYS A 571 -11.33 -0.99 22.37
C CYS A 571 -12.10 -0.65 23.67
N GLY A 572 -12.41 0.62 23.92
CA GLY A 572 -13.13 1.04 25.13
C GLY A 572 -12.34 0.80 26.42
N ASP A 573 -11.01 0.82 26.35
CA ASP A 573 -10.07 0.48 27.42
C ASP A 573 -10.21 -0.94 27.99
N TYR A 574 -10.94 -1.82 27.30
CA TYR A 574 -10.95 -3.26 27.56
C TYR A 574 -9.69 -3.88 26.93
N TRP A 575 -8.54 -3.58 27.55
CA TRP A 575 -7.20 -3.94 27.09
C TRP A 575 -6.89 -5.42 27.20
#